data_AF-A0A941IKZ6-F1
#
_entry.id   AF-A0A941IKZ6-F1
#
_cell.length_a   1.000
_cell.length_b   1.000
_cell.length_c   1.000
_cell.angle_alpha   90.00
_cell.angle_beta   90.00
_cell.angle_gamma   90.00
#
_symmetry.space_group_name_H-M   'P 1'
#
loop_
_entity.id
_entity.type
_entity.pdbx_description
1 polymer ?
#
loop_
_entity_poly.entity_id
_entity_poly.type
_entity_poly.pdbx_seq_one_letter_code
_entity_poly.pdbx_strand_id
1 'polypeptide(L)'
;MEANEMALLDQARAAWDAEQWDVAAARYEELLALCPDEPESGEWWFDAALAFKFQRNWAKAFELGREAAARSEPGKGDPAFWNLAIAATIQGDWTVARQAWTDYGITLPAGDGEIEGDFGTACVRLVGPRPEVVWVRRICPTRARVLSIPFTDRRFGEIVVHDGAPNGERVVDGQRYPVFDELLLWKPSDKATFQVSVSCGKAADLEALSDVAEAAGLAVESMSSMVLHRRSESEGRVEMVPDAASAGDHGLLLAAPDAPAAQGVLDRWAADGAGRTWRDLREKLGSLDPGDLPGAESASDDGPGHAHGHGHQGVEPHPEWPFEGGTFPSNLGVVAHRTLLTGAEPPSRVTHDHDGWWQALDAVSPIEPEYAAVACMMCLIELHPELAALADLPPGWVAEREKPGAPWTRSEFEQEEEDA
;
A
#
# COMPACT_ATOMS: atom_id res chain seq x y z
N MET A 1 2.14 15.66 41.19
CA MET A 1 3.35 15.97 40.41
C MET A 1 4.12 17.22 40.87
N GLU A 2 5.44 17.07 40.98
CA GLU A 2 6.42 18.15 41.17
C GLU A 2 6.76 18.87 39.85
N ALA A 3 7.44 20.03 39.93
CA ALA A 3 7.79 20.84 38.76
C ALA A 3 8.67 20.09 37.74
N ASN A 4 9.53 19.18 38.20
CA ASN A 4 10.38 18.37 37.33
C ASN A 4 9.57 17.31 36.56
N GLU A 5 8.59 16.68 37.20
CA GLU A 5 7.71 15.67 36.59
C GLU A 5 6.81 16.31 35.53
N MET A 6 6.23 17.47 35.83
CA MET A 6 5.47 18.26 34.85
C MET A 6 6.31 18.60 33.61
N ALA A 7 7.57 19.01 33.81
CA ALA A 7 8.47 19.33 32.70
C ALA A 7 8.79 18.10 31.84
N LEU A 8 8.93 16.91 32.44
CA LEU A 8 9.11 15.66 31.71
C LEU A 8 7.87 15.30 30.89
N LEU A 9 6.67 15.42 31.48
CA LEU A 9 5.40 15.18 30.77
C LEU A 9 5.22 16.13 29.58
N ASP A 10 5.50 17.43 29.76
CA ASP A 10 5.41 18.42 28.70
C ASP A 10 6.39 18.12 27.55
N GLN A 11 7.62 17.71 27.89
CA GLN A 11 8.62 17.30 26.89
C GLN A 11 8.20 16.02 26.15
N ALA A 12 7.65 15.03 26.87
CA ALA A 12 7.17 13.79 26.28
C ALA A 12 6.06 14.05 25.26
N ARG A 13 5.08 14.87 25.64
CA ARG A 13 3.95 15.26 24.77
C ARG A 13 4.40 16.11 23.58
N ALA A 14 5.28 17.07 23.79
CA ALA A 14 5.82 17.86 22.68
C ALA A 14 6.61 16.99 21.68
N ALA A 15 7.39 16.02 22.17
CA ALA A 15 8.09 15.06 21.32
C ALA A 15 7.11 14.12 20.60
N TRP A 16 6.05 13.69 21.27
CA TRP A 16 4.97 12.89 20.69
C TRP A 16 4.28 13.60 19.52
N ASP A 17 3.86 14.84 19.73
CA ASP A 17 3.21 15.67 18.70
C ASP A 17 4.14 15.95 17.51
N ALA A 18 5.45 15.93 17.74
CA ALA A 18 6.48 16.08 16.72
C ALA A 18 6.94 14.74 16.10
N GLU A 19 6.31 13.61 16.45
CA GLU A 19 6.67 12.25 16.03
C GLU A 19 8.13 11.86 16.34
N GLN A 20 8.72 12.49 17.35
CA GLN A 20 10.07 12.20 17.85
C GLN A 20 9.99 11.02 18.82
N TRP A 21 9.71 9.83 18.30
CA TRP A 21 9.36 8.64 19.10
C TRP A 21 10.45 8.26 20.10
N ASP A 22 11.72 8.42 19.74
CA ASP A 22 12.87 8.16 20.59
C ASP A 22 12.90 9.10 21.81
N VAL A 23 12.68 10.39 21.59
CA VAL A 23 12.61 11.40 22.64
C VAL A 23 11.37 11.16 23.49
N ALA A 24 10.20 10.99 22.88
CA ALA A 24 8.94 10.77 23.59
C ALA A 24 9.02 9.56 24.52
N ALA A 25 9.49 8.42 24.00
CA ALA A 25 9.66 7.20 24.79
C ALA A 25 10.59 7.41 25.99
N ALA A 26 11.75 8.05 25.78
CA ALA A 26 12.71 8.30 26.85
C ALA A 26 12.14 9.23 27.94
N ARG A 27 11.42 10.30 27.55
CA ARG A 27 10.80 11.23 28.51
C ARG A 27 9.68 10.55 29.31
N TYR A 28 8.84 9.73 28.66
CA TYR A 28 7.81 8.98 29.35
C TYR A 28 8.41 7.93 30.32
N GLU A 29 9.47 7.22 29.95
CA GLU A 29 10.14 6.29 30.87
C GLU A 29 10.75 7.02 32.10
N GLU A 30 11.38 8.18 31.88
CA GLU A 30 11.89 8.99 32.99
C GLU A 30 10.77 9.49 33.91
N LEU A 31 9.62 9.90 33.35
CA LEU A 31 8.45 10.28 34.12
C LEU A 31 7.91 9.10 34.94
N LEU A 32 7.71 7.95 34.30
CA LEU A 32 7.19 6.74 34.94
C LEU A 32 8.13 6.17 36.01
N ALA A 33 9.44 6.42 35.91
CA ALA A 33 10.38 6.06 36.96
C ALA A 33 10.21 6.89 38.24
N LEU A 34 9.67 8.11 38.14
CA LEU A 34 9.41 9.00 39.27
C LEU A 34 8.00 8.77 39.85
N CYS A 35 7.01 8.62 38.99
CA CYS A 35 5.60 8.58 39.38
C CYS A 35 4.80 7.48 38.65
N PRO A 36 5.13 6.18 38.86
CA PRO A 36 4.54 5.05 38.12
C PRO A 36 3.05 4.80 38.40
N ASP A 37 2.55 5.29 39.53
CA ASP A 37 1.23 4.97 40.08
C ASP A 37 0.37 6.21 40.34
N GLU A 38 0.70 7.37 39.74
CA GLU A 38 -0.21 8.52 39.75
C GLU A 38 -1.55 8.15 39.08
N PRO A 39 -2.68 8.74 39.49
CA PRO A 39 -4.00 8.40 38.94
C PRO A 39 -4.08 8.47 37.40
N GLU A 40 -3.38 9.43 36.79
CA GLU A 40 -3.32 9.62 35.34
C GLU A 40 -2.24 8.77 34.62
N SER A 41 -1.42 8.02 35.37
CA SER A 41 -0.26 7.29 34.83
C SER A 41 -0.61 6.23 33.79
N GLY A 42 -1.85 5.73 33.79
CA GLY A 42 -2.32 4.77 32.77
C GLY A 42 -2.12 5.27 31.34
N GLU A 43 -2.40 6.55 31.07
CA GLU A 43 -2.17 7.17 29.77
C GLU A 43 -0.68 7.23 29.43
N TRP A 44 0.18 7.51 30.42
CA TRP A 44 1.63 7.62 30.20
C TRP A 44 2.26 6.26 29.92
N TRP A 45 1.83 5.19 30.61
CA TRP A 45 2.24 3.81 30.31
C TRP A 45 1.82 3.41 28.89
N PHE A 46 0.60 3.78 28.49
CA PHE A 46 0.08 3.52 27.15
C PHE A 46 0.89 4.25 26.07
N ASP A 47 1.10 5.55 26.22
CA ASP A 47 1.88 6.37 25.28
C ASP A 47 3.33 5.88 25.18
N ALA A 48 3.96 5.53 26.31
CA ALA A 48 5.31 4.99 26.32
C ALA A 48 5.41 3.68 25.52
N ALA A 49 4.47 2.75 25.75
CA ALA A 49 4.40 1.49 25.02
C ALA A 49 4.21 1.72 23.51
N LEU A 50 3.35 2.67 23.13
CA LEU A 50 3.06 3.00 21.74
C LEU A 50 4.23 3.70 21.05
N ALA A 51 4.96 4.58 21.74
CA ALA A 51 6.21 5.18 21.22
C ALA A 51 7.25 4.10 20.88
N PHE A 52 7.43 3.09 21.74
CA PHE A 52 8.32 1.97 21.46
C PHE A 52 7.81 1.05 20.34
N LYS A 53 6.50 0.92 20.16
CA LYS A 53 5.91 0.24 18.99
C LYS A 53 6.29 0.96 17.70
N PHE A 54 6.22 2.29 17.64
CA PHE A 54 6.64 3.06 16.46
C PHE A 54 8.14 2.94 16.18
N GLN A 55 8.97 2.80 17.21
CA GLN A 55 10.39 2.46 17.08
C GLN A 55 10.65 1.00 16.70
N ARG A 56 9.61 0.14 16.67
CA ARG A 56 9.72 -1.32 16.51
C ARG A 56 10.56 -2.00 17.61
N ASN A 57 10.66 -1.39 18.78
CA ASN A 57 11.24 -2.00 19.97
C ASN A 57 10.16 -2.81 20.70
N TRP A 58 9.86 -3.99 20.16
CA TRP A 58 8.78 -4.84 20.62
C TRP A 58 8.97 -5.36 22.05
N ALA A 59 10.21 -5.46 22.52
CA ALA A 59 10.50 -5.91 23.89
C ALA A 59 10.04 -4.85 24.90
N LYS A 60 10.37 -3.58 24.64
CA LYS A 60 9.90 -2.46 25.47
C LYS A 60 8.41 -2.19 25.32
N ALA A 61 7.89 -2.25 24.10
CA ALA A 61 6.44 -2.13 23.86
C ALA A 61 5.65 -3.22 24.62
N PHE A 62 6.20 -4.44 24.72
CA PHE A 62 5.60 -5.51 25.52
C PHE A 62 5.68 -5.23 27.03
N GLU A 63 6.85 -4.86 27.54
CA GLU A 63 7.06 -4.54 28.96
C GLU A 63 6.10 -3.45 29.45
N LEU A 64 6.10 -2.30 28.77
CA LEU A 64 5.27 -1.15 29.14
C LEU A 64 3.79 -1.38 28.81
N GLY A 65 3.49 -2.12 27.74
CA GLY A 65 2.13 -2.49 27.37
C GLY A 65 1.44 -3.36 28.41
N ARG A 66 2.20 -4.19 29.16
CA ARG A 66 1.65 -4.93 30.30
C ARG A 66 1.22 -4.02 31.43
N GLU A 67 2.01 -2.99 31.73
CA GLU A 67 1.69 -2.01 32.76
C GLU A 67 0.51 -1.11 32.36
N ALA A 68 0.43 -0.74 31.07
CA ALA A 68 -0.73 -0.04 30.52
C ALA A 68 -2.00 -0.88 30.64
N ALA A 69 -1.96 -2.13 30.15
CA ALA A 69 -3.11 -3.03 30.20
C ALA A 69 -3.56 -3.37 31.63
N ALA A 70 -2.63 -3.46 32.60
CA ALA A 70 -2.96 -3.69 34.00
C ALA A 70 -3.76 -2.53 34.64
N ARG A 71 -3.72 -1.34 34.03
CA ARG A 71 -4.44 -0.13 34.45
C ARG A 71 -5.70 0.12 33.60
N SER A 72 -5.96 -0.73 32.60
CA SER A 72 -7.11 -0.65 31.69
C SER A 72 -8.26 -1.58 32.12
N GLU A 73 -9.47 -1.31 31.63
CA GLU A 73 -10.65 -2.14 31.91
C GLU A 73 -10.88 -3.19 30.81
N PRO A 74 -10.83 -4.50 31.11
CA PRO A 74 -11.08 -5.56 30.13
C PRO A 74 -12.51 -5.54 29.56
N GLY A 75 -12.65 -6.12 28.37
CA GLY A 75 -13.91 -6.38 27.67
C GLY A 75 -14.52 -5.19 26.96
N LYS A 76 -13.84 -4.03 26.92
CA LYS A 76 -14.35 -2.78 26.35
C LYS A 76 -13.65 -2.32 25.06
N GLY A 77 -12.80 -3.15 24.47
CA GLY A 77 -12.01 -2.76 23.30
C GLY A 77 -10.95 -1.70 23.61
N ASP A 78 -10.43 -1.70 24.84
CA ASP A 78 -9.40 -0.75 25.26
C ASP A 78 -8.10 -0.97 24.45
N PRO A 79 -7.54 0.08 23.82
CA PRO A 79 -6.38 -0.04 22.93
C PRO A 79 -5.11 -0.52 23.64
N ALA A 80 -5.00 -0.45 24.97
CA ALA A 80 -3.87 -1.00 25.70
C ALA A 80 -3.76 -2.53 25.52
N PHE A 81 -4.90 -3.25 25.59
CA PHE A 81 -4.92 -4.68 25.35
C PHE A 81 -4.59 -5.03 23.90
N TRP A 82 -5.06 -4.24 22.93
CA TRP A 82 -4.72 -4.44 21.51
C TRP A 82 -3.21 -4.36 21.27
N ASN A 83 -2.57 -3.30 21.75
CA ASN A 83 -1.14 -3.08 21.56
C ASN A 83 -0.29 -4.10 22.33
N LEU A 84 -0.69 -4.46 23.56
CA LEU A 84 -0.07 -5.55 24.31
C LEU A 84 -0.18 -6.87 23.53
N ALA A 85 -1.34 -7.18 22.97
CA ALA A 85 -1.56 -8.43 22.27
C ALA A 85 -0.71 -8.54 20.98
N ILE A 86 -0.51 -7.43 20.25
CA ILE A 86 0.45 -7.35 19.14
C ILE A 86 1.87 -7.61 19.64
N ALA A 87 2.33 -6.88 20.66
CA ALA A 87 3.69 -7.01 21.17
C ALA A 87 3.96 -8.43 21.70
N ALA A 88 3.03 -9.01 22.46
CA ALA A 88 3.10 -10.38 22.97
C ALA A 88 3.13 -11.43 21.84
N THR A 89 2.32 -11.23 20.80
CA THR A 89 2.36 -12.06 19.58
C THR A 89 3.74 -12.01 18.95
N ILE A 90 4.35 -10.83 18.87
CA ILE A 90 5.68 -10.66 18.30
C ILE A 90 6.79 -11.29 19.16
N GLN A 91 6.63 -11.27 20.48
CA GLN A 91 7.56 -11.94 21.40
C GLN A 91 7.36 -13.47 21.45
N GLY A 92 6.30 -14.00 20.84
CA GLY A 92 5.93 -15.41 20.95
C GLY A 92 5.39 -15.81 22.35
N ASP A 93 5.00 -14.83 23.17
CA ASP A 93 4.34 -15.08 24.46
C ASP A 93 2.84 -15.29 24.21
N TRP A 94 2.49 -16.53 23.84
CA TRP A 94 1.12 -16.90 23.49
C TRP A 94 0.15 -16.85 24.66
N THR A 95 0.64 -17.02 25.89
CA THR A 95 -0.21 -16.91 27.09
C THR A 95 -0.68 -15.47 27.25
N VAL A 96 0.25 -14.50 27.21
CA VAL A 96 -0.10 -13.07 27.30
C VAL A 96 -0.88 -12.62 26.07
N ALA A 97 -0.48 -13.04 24.86
CA ALA A 97 -1.18 -12.65 23.64
C ALA A 97 -2.66 -13.10 23.65
N ARG A 98 -2.94 -14.35 24.02
CA ARG A 98 -4.31 -14.88 24.10
C ARG A 98 -5.16 -14.16 25.14
N GLN A 99 -4.58 -13.91 26.31
CA GLN A 99 -5.26 -13.18 27.37
C GLN A 99 -5.57 -11.75 26.94
N ALA A 100 -4.59 -11.02 26.39
CA ALA A 100 -4.78 -9.64 25.94
C ALA A 100 -5.80 -9.52 24.79
N TRP A 101 -5.81 -10.44 23.81
CA TRP A 101 -6.85 -10.45 22.78
C TRP A 101 -8.25 -10.72 23.36
N THR A 102 -8.35 -11.60 24.35
CA THR A 102 -9.61 -11.90 25.05
C THR A 102 -10.09 -10.70 25.87
N ASP A 103 -9.17 -10.05 26.59
CA ASP A 103 -9.44 -8.84 27.38
C ASP A 103 -9.73 -7.62 26.50
N TYR A 104 -9.24 -7.58 25.26
CA TYR A 104 -9.73 -6.62 24.28
C TYR A 104 -11.19 -6.89 23.90
N GLY A 105 -11.57 -8.17 23.80
CA GLY A 105 -12.90 -8.63 23.41
C GLY A 105 -12.94 -9.48 22.13
N ILE A 106 -11.79 -9.93 21.63
CA ILE A 106 -11.73 -10.83 20.46
C ILE A 106 -11.95 -12.28 20.90
N THR A 107 -12.87 -12.98 20.22
CA THR A 107 -13.05 -14.41 20.41
C THR A 107 -11.94 -15.18 19.68
N LEU A 108 -11.22 -16.04 20.42
CA LEU A 108 -10.13 -16.85 19.89
C LEU A 108 -10.51 -18.33 19.76
N PRO A 109 -9.87 -19.08 18.85
CA PRO A 109 -9.94 -20.54 18.87
C PRO A 109 -9.34 -21.10 20.16
N ALA A 110 -9.87 -22.24 20.62
CA ALA A 110 -9.36 -22.92 21.81
C ALA A 110 -7.88 -23.30 21.67
N GLY A 111 -7.14 -23.27 22.78
CA GLY A 111 -5.72 -23.64 22.83
C GLY A 111 -4.91 -22.73 23.77
N ASP A 112 -3.67 -23.13 24.03
CA ASP A 112 -2.69 -22.46 24.90
C ASP A 112 -1.45 -21.95 24.13
N GLY A 113 -1.18 -22.54 22.96
CA GLY A 113 -0.08 -22.16 22.07
C GLY A 113 -0.43 -21.08 21.06
N GLU A 114 0.32 -21.08 19.96
CA GLU A 114 0.15 -20.15 18.84
C GLU A 114 -1.31 -19.99 18.39
N ILE A 115 -1.70 -18.75 18.07
CA ILE A 115 -3.06 -18.47 17.59
C ILE A 115 -3.09 -18.72 16.08
N GLU A 116 -3.84 -19.75 15.70
CA GLU A 116 -4.17 -20.08 14.31
C GLU A 116 -5.70 -20.24 14.19
N GLY A 117 -6.33 -19.37 13.39
CA GLY A 117 -7.75 -19.41 13.10
C GLY A 117 -8.07 -18.67 11.80
N ASP A 118 -9.33 -18.72 11.36
CA ASP A 118 -9.77 -17.95 10.19
C ASP A 118 -10.36 -16.61 10.65
N PHE A 119 -9.61 -15.53 10.40
CA PHE A 119 -10.05 -14.16 10.67
C PHE A 119 -10.43 -13.43 9.37
N GLY A 120 -10.69 -14.19 8.31
CA GLY A 120 -11.13 -13.68 7.02
C GLY A 120 -10.02 -13.10 6.15
N THR A 121 -10.41 -12.77 4.92
CA THR A 121 -9.54 -12.15 3.92
C THR A 121 -9.47 -10.64 4.14
N ALA A 122 -8.29 -10.07 3.92
CA ALA A 122 -8.05 -8.63 3.96
C ALA A 122 -6.92 -8.29 2.97
N CYS A 123 -6.51 -7.04 2.98
CA CYS A 123 -5.31 -6.59 2.29
C CYS A 123 -4.27 -6.09 3.31
N VAL A 124 -2.99 -6.22 2.98
CA VAL A 124 -1.89 -5.61 3.75
C VAL A 124 -1.00 -4.85 2.79
N ARG A 125 -0.67 -3.62 3.17
CA ARG A 125 0.36 -2.81 2.53
C ARG A 125 1.72 -3.19 3.08
N LEU A 126 2.56 -3.78 2.24
CA LEU A 126 3.89 -4.22 2.60
C LEU A 126 4.83 -3.02 2.78
N VAL A 127 5.69 -3.09 3.78
CA VAL A 127 6.77 -2.14 4.00
C VAL A 127 7.84 -2.37 2.93
N GLY A 128 8.27 -1.28 2.31
CA GLY A 128 9.34 -1.29 1.33
C GLY A 128 9.46 0.06 0.63
N PRO A 129 10.47 0.23 -0.24
CA PRO A 129 10.63 1.45 -1.03
C PRO A 129 9.47 1.67 -2.01
N ARG A 130 8.78 0.60 -2.39
CA ARG A 130 7.55 0.61 -3.19
C ARG A 130 6.47 -0.18 -2.46
N PRO A 131 5.65 0.47 -1.61
CA PRO A 131 4.63 -0.22 -0.84
C PRO A 131 3.60 -0.87 -1.76
N GLU A 132 3.48 -2.17 -1.65
CA GLU A 132 2.56 -2.99 -2.45
C GLU A 132 1.40 -3.44 -1.58
N VAL A 133 0.16 -3.33 -2.06
CA VAL A 133 -1.01 -3.83 -1.34
C VAL A 133 -1.35 -5.22 -1.84
N VAL A 134 -1.18 -6.21 -0.97
CA VAL A 134 -1.35 -7.62 -1.29
C VAL A 134 -2.57 -8.20 -0.60
N TRP A 135 -3.21 -9.18 -1.23
CA TRP A 135 -4.26 -9.97 -0.59
C TRP A 135 -3.66 -10.88 0.47
N VAL A 136 -4.35 -11.02 1.60
CA VAL A 136 -3.91 -11.84 2.71
C VAL A 136 -5.07 -12.64 3.32
N ARG A 137 -4.76 -13.79 3.92
CA ARG A 137 -5.65 -14.48 4.87
C ARG A 137 -5.18 -14.19 6.29
N ARG A 138 -6.03 -13.56 7.11
CA ARG A 138 -5.71 -13.33 8.52
C ARG A 138 -5.79 -14.64 9.30
N ILE A 139 -4.66 -15.04 9.88
CA ILE A 139 -4.50 -16.31 10.63
C ILE A 139 -4.58 -16.11 12.15
N CYS A 140 -4.47 -14.86 12.59
CA CYS A 140 -4.85 -14.40 13.93
C CYS A 140 -5.25 -12.91 13.83
N PRO A 141 -5.62 -12.23 14.93
CA PRO A 141 -6.06 -10.82 14.87
C PRO A 141 -5.05 -9.83 14.27
N THR A 142 -3.75 -10.14 14.34
CA THR A 142 -2.66 -9.26 13.87
C THR A 142 -1.71 -9.91 12.86
N ARG A 143 -1.80 -11.22 12.61
CA ARG A 143 -0.95 -11.91 11.63
C ARG A 143 -1.75 -12.35 10.43
N ALA A 144 -1.17 -12.16 9.26
CA ALA A 144 -1.78 -12.58 8.01
C ALA A 144 -0.78 -13.29 7.10
N ARG A 145 -1.26 -14.31 6.38
CA ARG A 145 -0.51 -15.00 5.34
C ARG A 145 -0.74 -14.32 4.01
N VAL A 146 0.32 -13.95 3.31
CA VAL A 146 0.27 -13.35 1.98
C VAL A 146 -0.25 -14.35 0.95
N LEU A 147 -1.28 -13.97 0.20
CA LEU A 147 -1.92 -14.77 -0.85
C LEU A 147 -1.56 -14.29 -2.26
N SER A 148 -1.27 -13.01 -2.45
CA SER A 148 -0.69 -12.51 -3.71
C SER A 148 0.76 -12.98 -3.88
N ILE A 149 1.29 -12.89 -5.10
CA ILE A 149 2.71 -13.02 -5.39
C ILE A 149 3.28 -11.61 -5.55
N PRO A 150 3.98 -11.08 -4.54
CA PRO A 150 4.44 -9.69 -4.60
C PRO A 150 5.44 -9.47 -5.73
N PHE A 151 5.46 -8.26 -6.28
CA PHE A 151 6.43 -7.84 -7.30
C PHE A 151 7.77 -7.43 -6.68
N THR A 152 7.74 -6.98 -5.44
CA THR A 152 8.90 -6.63 -4.60
C THR A 152 9.74 -7.85 -4.17
N ASP A 153 10.73 -7.67 -3.30
CA ASP A 153 11.50 -8.75 -2.69
C ASP A 153 10.68 -9.67 -1.75
N ARG A 154 9.43 -9.28 -1.49
CA ARG A 154 8.43 -10.00 -0.70
C ARG A 154 7.86 -11.20 -1.46
N ARG A 155 7.31 -12.16 -0.71
CA ARG A 155 6.99 -13.49 -1.25
C ARG A 155 5.61 -13.98 -0.86
N PHE A 156 4.99 -14.71 -1.78
CA PHE A 156 3.77 -15.48 -1.51
C PHE A 156 3.96 -16.41 -0.31
N GLY A 157 2.96 -16.48 0.56
CA GLY A 157 2.96 -17.38 1.72
C GLY A 157 3.76 -16.87 2.93
N GLU A 158 4.44 -15.72 2.83
CA GLU A 158 4.99 -15.01 3.99
C GLU A 158 3.91 -14.77 5.04
N ILE A 159 4.33 -14.75 6.31
CA ILE A 159 3.47 -14.29 7.41
C ILE A 159 3.93 -12.90 7.79
N VAL A 160 3.03 -11.94 7.72
CA VAL A 160 3.25 -10.55 8.11
C VAL A 160 2.44 -10.22 9.35
N VAL A 161 2.94 -9.27 10.13
CA VAL A 161 2.19 -8.66 11.24
C VAL A 161 1.63 -7.33 10.75
N HIS A 162 0.36 -7.07 11.02
CA HIS A 162 -0.33 -5.83 10.67
C HIS A 162 -1.02 -5.24 11.89
N ASP A 163 -1.28 -3.93 11.85
CA ASP A 163 -2.04 -3.25 12.91
C ASP A 163 -3.56 -3.43 12.76
N GLY A 164 -4.33 -2.96 13.74
CA GLY A 164 -5.79 -3.09 13.79
C GLY A 164 -6.58 -2.01 13.08
N ALA A 165 -6.01 -0.82 12.95
CA ALA A 165 -6.64 0.29 12.26
C ALA A 165 -6.41 0.13 10.75
N PRO A 166 -7.46 -0.10 9.95
CA PRO A 166 -7.30 -0.11 8.50
C PRO A 166 -6.98 1.29 7.99
N ASN A 167 -6.07 1.36 7.03
CA ASN A 167 -5.65 2.55 6.32
C ASN A 167 -5.85 2.29 4.82
N GLY A 168 -7.11 2.28 4.40
CA GLY A 168 -7.55 2.02 3.03
C GLY A 168 -8.51 0.85 2.87
N GLU A 169 -9.02 0.70 1.66
CA GLU A 169 -10.07 -0.27 1.34
C GLU A 169 -9.96 -0.76 -0.11
N ARG A 170 -10.26 -2.04 -0.32
CA ARG A 170 -10.49 -2.63 -1.64
C ARG A 170 -11.94 -3.04 -1.77
N VAL A 171 -12.53 -2.77 -2.91
CA VAL A 171 -13.91 -3.17 -3.22
C VAL A 171 -13.86 -4.13 -4.40
N VAL A 172 -14.44 -5.31 -4.24
CA VAL A 172 -14.55 -6.34 -5.28
C VAL A 172 -16.02 -6.75 -5.32
N ASP A 173 -16.69 -6.58 -6.45
CA ASP A 173 -18.12 -6.88 -6.60
C ASP A 173 -19.01 -6.26 -5.51
N GLY A 174 -18.69 -5.02 -5.09
CA GLY A 174 -19.37 -4.31 -4.01
C GLY A 174 -19.03 -4.80 -2.59
N GLN A 175 -18.25 -5.87 -2.43
CA GLN A 175 -17.74 -6.32 -1.15
C GLN A 175 -16.48 -5.55 -0.76
N ARG A 176 -16.47 -5.02 0.46
CA ARG A 176 -15.39 -4.20 1.02
C ARG A 176 -14.39 -5.06 1.79
N TYR A 177 -13.10 -4.79 1.57
CA TYR A 177 -11.97 -5.44 2.23
C TYR A 177 -11.02 -4.38 2.80
N PRO A 178 -10.69 -4.44 4.10
CA PRO A 178 -9.79 -3.46 4.72
C PRO A 178 -8.34 -3.64 4.25
N VAL A 179 -7.62 -2.53 4.12
CA VAL A 179 -6.17 -2.51 3.92
C VAL A 179 -5.49 -2.13 5.23
N PHE A 180 -4.66 -3.01 5.77
CA PHE A 180 -3.85 -2.71 6.96
C PHE A 180 -2.41 -2.36 6.57
N ASP A 181 -1.71 -1.61 7.41
CA ASP A 181 -0.26 -1.40 7.27
C ASP A 181 0.52 -2.54 7.93
N GLU A 182 1.54 -3.03 7.23
CA GLU A 182 2.49 -3.98 7.81
C GLU A 182 3.33 -3.31 8.91
N LEU A 183 3.43 -4.00 10.05
CA LEU A 183 4.34 -3.68 11.13
C LEU A 183 5.71 -4.35 10.94
N LEU A 184 5.72 -5.63 10.56
CA LEU A 184 6.92 -6.40 10.23
C LEU A 184 6.63 -7.71 9.49
N LEU A 185 7.66 -8.27 8.87
CA LEU A 185 7.69 -9.65 8.37
C LEU A 185 7.93 -10.63 9.53
N TRP A 186 6.92 -11.46 9.85
CA TRP A 186 6.98 -12.45 10.95
C TRP A 186 7.75 -13.70 10.55
N LYS A 187 7.40 -14.26 9.40
CA LYS A 187 7.99 -15.50 8.89
C LYS A 187 8.21 -15.39 7.39
N PRO A 188 9.45 -15.57 6.90
CA PRO A 188 9.72 -15.60 5.46
C PRO A 188 9.05 -16.82 4.82
N SER A 189 8.80 -16.73 3.51
CA SER A 189 8.34 -17.87 2.72
C SER A 189 9.49 -18.81 2.40
N ASP A 190 9.17 -20.10 2.28
CA ASP A 190 10.05 -21.13 1.72
C ASP A 190 9.97 -21.22 0.18
N LYS A 191 9.09 -20.41 -0.44
CA LYS A 191 8.89 -20.38 -1.89
C LYS A 191 9.65 -19.22 -2.51
N ALA A 192 10.40 -19.52 -3.56
CA ALA A 192 10.88 -18.53 -4.50
C ALA A 192 9.74 -18.04 -5.41
N THR A 193 9.99 -16.93 -6.11
CA THR A 193 9.09 -16.41 -7.14
C THR A 193 9.77 -16.61 -8.47
N PHE A 194 9.07 -17.19 -9.44
CA PHE A 194 9.51 -17.40 -10.80
C PHE A 194 8.71 -16.53 -11.75
N GLN A 195 9.33 -16.11 -12.84
CA GLN A 195 8.67 -15.49 -13.99
C GLN A 195 8.58 -16.53 -15.09
N VAL A 196 7.47 -16.56 -15.81
CA VAL A 196 7.25 -17.46 -16.94
C VAL A 196 6.35 -16.81 -17.97
N SER A 197 6.58 -17.10 -19.26
CA SER A 197 5.63 -16.75 -20.31
C SER A 197 4.82 -17.99 -20.69
N VAL A 198 3.50 -17.87 -20.71
CA VAL A 198 2.59 -18.94 -21.13
C VAL A 198 1.76 -18.51 -22.33
N SER A 199 1.40 -19.46 -23.19
CA SER A 199 0.45 -19.26 -24.28
C SER A 199 -0.80 -20.06 -23.96
N CYS A 200 -1.94 -19.38 -23.94
CA CYS A 200 -3.26 -19.93 -23.65
C CYS A 200 -4.08 -20.04 -24.94
N GLY A 201 -4.67 -21.21 -25.21
CA GLY A 201 -5.55 -21.41 -26.36
C GLY A 201 -6.93 -20.77 -26.17
N LYS A 202 -7.37 -20.63 -24.92
CA LYS A 202 -8.62 -19.98 -24.50
C LYS A 202 -8.44 -19.27 -23.16
N ALA A 203 -9.30 -18.30 -22.87
CA ALA A 203 -9.31 -17.56 -21.59
C ALA A 203 -9.31 -18.48 -20.36
N ALA A 204 -10.09 -19.56 -20.39
CA ALA A 204 -10.18 -20.54 -19.29
C ALA A 204 -8.89 -21.34 -19.03
N ASP A 205 -7.85 -21.21 -19.86
CA ASP A 205 -6.58 -21.91 -19.64
C ASP A 205 -5.76 -21.27 -18.51
N LEU A 206 -5.87 -19.95 -18.27
CA LEU A 206 -5.22 -19.31 -17.12
C LEU A 206 -5.83 -19.78 -15.80
N GLU A 207 -7.15 -19.87 -15.73
CA GLU A 207 -7.86 -20.42 -14.57
C GLU A 207 -7.45 -21.88 -14.30
N ALA A 208 -7.35 -22.69 -15.36
CA ALA A 208 -6.85 -24.06 -15.23
C ALA A 208 -5.38 -24.13 -14.75
N LEU A 209 -4.53 -23.15 -15.06
CA LEU A 209 -3.17 -23.09 -14.51
C LEU A 209 -3.19 -22.77 -13.01
N SER A 210 -4.05 -21.83 -12.61
CA SER A 210 -4.29 -21.51 -11.20
C SER A 210 -4.75 -22.74 -10.41
N ASP A 211 -5.70 -23.52 -10.94
CA ASP A 211 -6.18 -24.76 -10.32
C ASP A 211 -5.06 -25.79 -10.13
N VAL A 212 -4.20 -25.99 -11.15
CA VAL A 212 -3.08 -26.94 -11.09
C VAL A 212 -2.02 -26.47 -10.08
N ALA A 213 -1.77 -25.16 -10.00
CA ALA A 213 -0.85 -24.58 -9.01
C ALA A 213 -1.41 -24.73 -7.59
N GLU A 214 -2.67 -24.38 -7.36
CA GLU A 214 -3.33 -24.46 -6.05
C GLU A 214 -3.38 -25.92 -5.54
N ALA A 215 -3.72 -26.87 -6.42
CA ALA A 215 -3.69 -28.30 -6.09
C ALA A 215 -2.29 -28.80 -5.68
N ALA A 216 -1.23 -28.10 -6.09
CA ALA A 216 0.16 -28.36 -5.69
C ALA A 216 0.63 -27.53 -4.48
N GLY A 217 -0.24 -26.70 -3.88
CA GLY A 217 0.12 -25.76 -2.81
C GLY A 217 1.00 -24.59 -3.28
N LEU A 218 0.96 -24.30 -4.58
CA LEU A 218 1.68 -23.22 -5.25
C LEU A 218 0.68 -22.13 -5.68
N ALA A 219 1.19 -21.01 -6.18
CA ALA A 219 0.35 -19.93 -6.70
C ALA A 219 0.89 -19.43 -8.03
N VAL A 220 0.00 -18.92 -8.87
CA VAL A 220 0.32 -18.15 -10.07
C VAL A 220 -0.46 -16.85 -10.05
N GLU A 221 0.12 -15.79 -10.59
CA GLU A 221 -0.52 -14.49 -10.71
C GLU A 221 -0.10 -13.85 -12.04
N SER A 222 -1.03 -13.14 -12.69
CA SER A 222 -0.70 -12.46 -13.93
C SER A 222 0.18 -11.24 -13.66
N MET A 223 1.12 -10.95 -14.55
CA MET A 223 1.83 -9.67 -14.50
C MET A 223 0.93 -8.50 -14.92
N SER A 224 -0.14 -8.75 -15.69
CA SER A 224 -1.12 -7.73 -16.08
C SER A 224 -2.06 -7.33 -14.95
N SER A 225 -2.23 -8.17 -13.93
CA SER A 225 -3.01 -7.84 -12.74
C SER A 225 -2.25 -6.97 -11.74
N MET A 226 -1.04 -6.52 -12.10
CA MET A 226 -0.24 -5.64 -11.26
C MET A 226 -0.88 -4.26 -11.14
N VAL A 227 -1.25 -3.90 -9.92
CA VAL A 227 -1.60 -2.51 -9.59
C VAL A 227 -0.70 -2.04 -8.46
N LEU A 228 0.43 -1.43 -8.82
CA LEU A 228 1.29 -0.72 -7.88
C LEU A 228 0.70 0.68 -7.67
N HIS A 229 0.16 0.91 -6.48
CA HIS A 229 -0.29 2.23 -6.06
C HIS A 229 0.82 2.93 -5.27
N ARG A 230 0.94 4.24 -5.42
CA ARG A 230 1.67 5.01 -4.40
C ARG A 230 0.95 4.86 -3.07
N ARG A 231 1.67 5.02 -1.96
CA ARG A 231 1.09 4.87 -0.61
C ARG A 231 -0.20 5.68 -0.47
N SER A 232 -0.19 6.97 -0.81
CA SER A 232 -1.34 7.87 -0.75
C SER A 232 -2.55 7.41 -1.58
N GLU A 233 -2.32 6.79 -2.75
CA GLU A 233 -3.38 6.27 -3.62
C GLU A 233 -3.96 4.95 -3.08
N SER A 234 -3.14 4.20 -2.35
CA SER A 234 -3.52 2.93 -1.76
C SER A 234 -4.28 3.05 -0.43
N GLU A 235 -4.16 4.20 0.26
CA GLU A 235 -4.80 4.55 1.54
C GLU A 235 -6.28 4.93 1.38
N GLY A 236 -6.72 5.14 0.14
CA GLY A 236 -8.12 5.36 -0.22
C GLY A 236 -8.90 4.07 -0.49
N ARG A 237 -10.16 4.25 -0.90
CA ARG A 237 -10.98 3.20 -1.49
C ARG A 237 -10.54 2.99 -2.94
N VAL A 238 -10.25 1.74 -3.29
CA VAL A 238 -9.95 1.33 -4.66
C VAL A 238 -10.95 0.27 -5.09
N GLU A 239 -11.69 0.55 -6.15
CA GLU A 239 -12.51 -0.44 -6.86
C GLU A 239 -11.59 -1.34 -7.67
N MET A 240 -11.64 -2.64 -7.40
CA MET A 240 -10.84 -3.64 -8.08
C MET A 240 -11.66 -4.20 -9.24
N VAL A 241 -11.17 -3.96 -10.46
CA VAL A 241 -11.73 -4.57 -11.66
C VAL A 241 -11.00 -5.91 -11.89
N PRO A 242 -11.72 -7.03 -12.03
CA PRO A 242 -11.10 -8.30 -12.38
C PRO A 242 -10.35 -8.18 -13.71
N ASP A 243 -9.12 -8.69 -13.75
CA ASP A 243 -8.39 -8.82 -15.02
C ASP A 243 -9.13 -9.85 -15.89
N ALA A 244 -9.55 -9.43 -17.07
CA ALA A 244 -10.32 -10.27 -17.97
C ALA A 244 -9.39 -11.31 -18.59
N ALA A 245 -9.49 -12.56 -18.14
CA ALA A 245 -8.76 -13.66 -18.73
C ALA A 245 -9.00 -13.70 -20.26
N SER A 246 -7.92 -13.75 -21.01
CA SER A 246 -7.95 -13.77 -22.47
C SER A 246 -7.10 -14.93 -23.00
N ALA A 247 -7.30 -15.28 -24.27
CA ALA A 247 -6.41 -16.20 -24.97
C ALA A 247 -5.17 -15.44 -25.46
N GLY A 248 -4.08 -16.16 -25.73
CA GLY A 248 -2.83 -15.58 -26.22
C GLY A 248 -1.68 -15.73 -25.24
N ASP A 249 -0.68 -14.87 -25.39
CA ASP A 249 0.55 -14.91 -24.60
C ASP A 249 0.41 -14.05 -23.33
N HIS A 250 0.81 -14.60 -22.18
CA HIS A 250 0.76 -13.94 -20.88
C HIS A 250 2.09 -14.08 -20.15
N GLY A 251 2.55 -13.00 -19.53
CA GLY A 251 3.61 -13.03 -18.53
C GLY A 251 3.01 -13.30 -17.15
N LEU A 252 3.53 -14.31 -16.44
CA LEU A 252 3.03 -14.71 -15.13
C LEU A 252 4.16 -14.73 -14.09
N LEU A 253 3.79 -14.50 -12.85
CA LEU A 253 4.55 -14.86 -11.67
C LEU A 253 4.06 -16.22 -11.14
N LEU A 254 4.99 -17.04 -10.64
CA LEU A 254 4.71 -18.36 -10.08
C LEU A 254 5.49 -18.55 -8.78
N ALA A 255 4.81 -18.84 -7.68
CA ALA A 255 5.43 -19.10 -6.38
C ALA A 255 5.67 -20.61 -6.19
N ALA A 256 6.94 -21.02 -6.08
CA ALA A 256 7.33 -22.43 -5.93
C ALA A 256 8.54 -22.59 -5.02
N PRO A 257 8.71 -23.73 -4.32
CA PRO A 257 9.89 -23.98 -3.49
C PRO A 257 11.18 -24.01 -4.30
N ASP A 258 11.12 -24.49 -5.54
CA ASP A 258 12.26 -24.57 -6.46
C ASP A 258 11.80 -24.62 -7.93
N ALA A 259 12.76 -24.50 -8.85
CA ALA A 259 12.49 -24.53 -10.29
C ALA A 259 11.87 -25.86 -10.78
N PRO A 260 12.31 -27.05 -10.30
CA PRO A 260 11.65 -28.31 -10.64
C PRO A 260 10.17 -28.35 -10.26
N ALA A 261 9.78 -27.83 -9.09
CA ALA A 261 8.37 -27.77 -8.68
C ALA A 261 7.56 -26.83 -9.58
N ALA A 262 8.10 -25.66 -9.93
CA ALA A 262 7.47 -24.74 -10.88
C ALA A 262 7.28 -25.38 -12.26
N GLN A 263 8.33 -26.01 -12.79
CA GLN A 263 8.29 -26.73 -14.07
C GLN A 263 7.26 -27.85 -14.04
N GLY A 264 7.16 -28.61 -12.96
CA GLY A 264 6.17 -29.70 -12.82
C GLY A 264 4.72 -29.23 -12.86
N VAL A 265 4.41 -28.02 -12.37
CA VAL A 265 3.06 -27.42 -12.53
C VAL A 265 2.83 -27.04 -13.99
N LEU A 266 3.77 -26.36 -14.61
CA LEU A 266 3.67 -25.88 -15.99
C LEU A 266 3.56 -27.03 -17.01
N ASP A 267 4.34 -28.10 -16.83
CA ASP A 267 4.31 -29.29 -17.68
C ASP A 267 2.97 -30.04 -17.58
N ARG A 268 2.41 -30.16 -16.37
CA ARG A 268 1.10 -30.77 -16.17
C ARG A 268 -0.01 -29.96 -16.83
N TRP A 269 0.01 -28.64 -16.65
CA TRP A 269 -0.95 -27.74 -17.26
C TRP A 269 -0.90 -27.78 -18.80
N ALA A 270 0.31 -27.76 -19.38
CA ALA A 270 0.52 -27.82 -20.82
C ALA A 270 0.08 -29.18 -21.42
N ALA A 271 0.32 -30.28 -20.71
CA ALA A 271 -0.08 -31.61 -21.17
C ALA A 271 -1.61 -31.82 -21.19
N ASP A 272 -2.36 -31.08 -20.37
CA ASP A 272 -3.80 -31.26 -20.16
C ASP A 272 -4.68 -30.45 -21.14
N GLY A 273 -4.09 -29.61 -22.01
CA GLY A 273 -4.87 -28.82 -22.96
C GLY A 273 -4.14 -28.49 -24.26
N ALA A 274 -4.85 -28.67 -25.38
CA ALA A 274 -4.32 -28.28 -26.68
C ALA A 274 -4.11 -26.76 -26.77
N GLY A 275 -2.95 -26.34 -27.28
CA GLY A 275 -2.60 -24.92 -27.42
C GLY A 275 -2.01 -24.28 -26.16
N ARG A 276 -1.83 -25.05 -25.08
CA ARG A 276 -1.14 -24.61 -23.87
C ARG A 276 0.37 -24.84 -24.01
N THR A 277 1.16 -23.78 -23.95
CA THR A 277 2.63 -23.87 -23.94
C THR A 277 3.23 -22.89 -22.94
N TRP A 278 4.46 -23.15 -22.49
CA TRP A 278 5.19 -22.25 -21.60
C TRP A 278 6.66 -22.13 -22.03
N ARG A 279 7.29 -21.01 -21.69
CA ARG A 279 8.70 -20.72 -21.98
C ARG A 279 9.28 -19.72 -20.99
N ASP A 280 10.60 -19.55 -21.05
CA ASP A 280 11.33 -18.49 -20.35
C ASP A 280 11.19 -18.52 -18.81
N LEU A 281 11.03 -19.72 -18.23
CA LEU A 281 10.99 -19.91 -16.77
C LEU A 281 12.33 -19.50 -16.14
N ARG A 282 12.28 -18.49 -15.27
CA ARG A 282 13.45 -17.98 -14.54
C ARG A 282 13.06 -17.51 -13.15
N GLU A 283 13.97 -17.63 -12.19
CA GLU A 283 13.73 -17.07 -10.85
C GLU A 283 13.74 -15.53 -10.91
N LYS A 284 12.79 -14.91 -10.21
CA LYS A 284 12.74 -13.46 -9.99
C LYS A 284 13.79 -13.09 -8.94
N LEU A 285 14.88 -12.48 -9.39
CA LEU A 285 15.91 -11.96 -8.52
C LEU A 285 15.61 -10.48 -8.21
N GLY A 286 15.21 -10.20 -6.97
CA GLY A 286 14.89 -8.83 -6.52
C GLY A 286 13.48 -8.35 -6.90
N SER A 287 13.28 -7.05 -6.76
CA SER A 287 12.02 -6.39 -7.12
C SER A 287 11.94 -6.21 -8.64
N LEU A 288 10.74 -6.37 -9.20
CA LEU A 288 10.47 -5.99 -10.60
C LEU A 288 10.25 -4.49 -10.72
N ASP A 289 10.88 -3.86 -11.72
CA ASP A 289 10.52 -2.50 -12.11
C ASP A 289 9.32 -2.53 -13.07
N PRO A 290 8.41 -1.53 -13.01
CA PRO A 290 7.29 -1.44 -13.95
C PRO A 290 7.73 -1.47 -15.43
N GLY A 291 8.96 -1.01 -15.72
CA GLY A 291 9.57 -1.04 -17.05
C GLY A 291 10.04 -2.43 -17.52
N ASP A 292 10.15 -3.42 -16.61
CA ASP A 292 10.55 -4.79 -16.95
C ASP A 292 9.36 -5.66 -17.39
N LEU A 293 8.14 -5.10 -17.37
CA LEU A 293 6.92 -5.82 -17.73
C LEU A 293 6.68 -5.82 -19.25
N PRO A 294 6.22 -6.94 -19.82
CA PRO A 294 5.89 -7.01 -21.23
C PRO A 294 4.76 -6.02 -21.56
N GLY A 295 5.07 -5.00 -22.36
CA GLY A 295 4.16 -3.89 -22.71
C GLY A 295 4.73 -2.49 -22.43
N ALA A 296 5.80 -2.38 -21.64
CA ALA A 296 6.55 -1.13 -21.46
C ALA A 296 7.62 -1.00 -22.56
N GLU A 297 7.32 -0.32 -23.67
CA GLU A 297 8.37 0.02 -24.65
C GLU A 297 9.35 1.04 -24.05
N SER A 298 10.63 0.76 -24.20
CA SER A 298 11.77 1.43 -23.58
C SER A 298 11.85 2.94 -23.88
N ALA A 299 11.68 3.78 -22.88
CA ALA A 299 12.32 5.09 -22.83
C ALA A 299 13.76 4.87 -22.32
N SER A 300 14.72 4.98 -23.22
CA SER A 300 16.15 4.82 -22.94
C SER A 300 16.65 5.80 -21.88
N ASP A 301 17.32 5.27 -20.86
CA ASP A 301 18.01 6.00 -19.81
C ASP A 301 19.36 6.52 -20.33
N ASP A 302 19.44 7.84 -20.52
CA ASP A 302 20.70 8.59 -20.65
C ASP A 302 20.45 10.05 -20.17
N GLY A 303 20.57 10.27 -18.86
CA GLY A 303 20.55 11.60 -18.24
C GLY A 303 21.13 11.59 -16.82
N PRO A 304 21.93 12.59 -16.39
CA PRO A 304 22.82 12.47 -15.25
C PRO A 304 22.07 12.55 -13.91
N GLY A 305 22.43 11.69 -12.97
CA GLY A 305 21.78 11.60 -11.66
C GLY A 305 21.96 12.83 -10.76
N HIS A 306 20.90 13.17 -10.04
CA HIS A 306 20.84 13.96 -8.79
C HIS A 306 19.45 13.68 -8.15
N ALA A 307 19.35 13.09 -6.95
CA ALA A 307 19.46 13.67 -5.61
C ALA A 307 18.09 14.06 -4.99
N HIS A 308 17.76 13.33 -3.91
CA HIS A 308 16.92 13.71 -2.76
C HIS A 308 15.39 13.73 -2.87
N GLY A 309 14.79 13.17 -1.83
CA GLY A 309 13.36 13.03 -1.63
C GLY A 309 12.68 14.35 -1.30
N HIS A 310 11.45 14.44 -1.77
CA HIS A 310 10.49 15.45 -1.33
C HIS A 310 9.50 14.76 -0.40
N GLY A 311 9.45 15.23 0.84
CA GLY A 311 8.50 14.76 1.84
C GLY A 311 7.06 14.95 1.35
N HIS A 312 6.27 13.89 1.49
CA HIS A 312 4.85 13.88 1.08
C HIS A 312 4.01 14.73 2.03
N GLN A 313 3.93 16.03 1.75
CA GLN A 313 2.82 16.87 2.22
C GLN A 313 1.56 16.48 1.42
N GLY A 314 0.39 16.47 2.10
CA GLY A 314 -0.89 16.10 1.49
C GLY A 314 -1.23 16.93 0.25
N VAL A 315 -1.98 16.33 -0.69
CA VAL A 315 -2.41 17.01 -1.92
C VAL A 315 -3.40 18.13 -1.58
N GLU A 316 -3.08 19.36 -1.95
CA GLU A 316 -3.98 20.51 -1.85
C GLU A 316 -4.66 20.74 -3.20
N PRO A 317 -5.99 20.76 -3.26
CA PRO A 317 -6.72 20.91 -4.52
C PRO A 317 -6.69 22.34 -5.08
N HIS A 318 -6.38 23.36 -4.25
CA HIS A 318 -6.49 24.78 -4.61
C HIS A 318 -5.39 25.67 -4.02
N PRO A 319 -4.11 25.46 -4.37
CA PRO A 319 -3.06 26.42 -4.01
C PRO A 319 -3.27 27.76 -4.71
N GLU A 320 -2.84 28.87 -4.08
CA GLU A 320 -2.98 30.21 -4.66
C GLU A 320 -2.23 30.34 -5.99
N TRP A 321 -2.94 30.81 -7.04
CA TRP A 321 -2.39 31.09 -8.36
C TRP A 321 -2.26 32.62 -8.57
N PRO A 322 -1.22 33.15 -9.26
CA PRO A 322 -0.15 32.43 -9.97
C PRO A 322 0.88 31.80 -9.05
N PHE A 323 1.38 30.63 -9.43
CA PHE A 323 2.36 29.90 -8.64
C PHE A 323 3.72 30.60 -8.62
N GLU A 324 4.38 30.57 -7.45
CA GLU A 324 5.71 31.13 -7.28
C GLU A 324 6.69 30.51 -8.28
N GLY A 325 7.49 31.36 -8.94
CA GLY A 325 8.49 30.92 -9.92
C GLY A 325 7.94 30.38 -11.24
N GLY A 326 6.61 30.39 -11.45
CA GLY A 326 6.00 29.78 -12.64
C GLY A 326 6.16 28.26 -12.67
N THR A 327 6.19 27.63 -11.51
CA THR A 327 6.33 26.18 -11.33
C THR A 327 5.18 25.64 -10.50
N PHE A 328 4.69 24.44 -10.83
CA PHE A 328 3.63 23.81 -10.05
C PHE A 328 4.08 23.53 -8.60
N PRO A 329 3.23 23.80 -7.59
CA PRO A 329 3.49 23.41 -6.22
C PRO A 329 3.63 21.89 -6.07
N SER A 330 4.51 21.44 -5.19
CA SER A 330 4.76 20.01 -4.97
C SER A 330 3.55 19.24 -4.45
N ASN A 331 2.58 19.94 -3.89
CA ASN A 331 1.34 19.40 -3.33
C ASN A 331 0.11 19.65 -4.22
N LEU A 332 0.22 20.22 -5.43
CA LEU A 332 -0.95 20.50 -6.26
C LEU A 332 -1.66 19.21 -6.72
N GLY A 333 -2.98 19.17 -6.53
CA GLY A 333 -3.87 18.13 -7.06
C GLY A 333 -4.31 18.37 -8.50
N VAL A 334 -4.45 17.30 -9.28
CA VAL A 334 -4.98 17.30 -10.65
C VAL A 334 -5.91 16.10 -10.84
N VAL A 335 -7.06 16.31 -11.49
CA VAL A 335 -7.92 15.23 -11.98
C VAL A 335 -7.35 14.74 -13.31
N ALA A 336 -6.79 13.54 -13.35
CA ALA A 336 -6.14 13.00 -14.53
C ALA A 336 -6.83 11.74 -15.04
N HIS A 337 -6.89 11.54 -16.36
CA HIS A 337 -7.20 10.22 -16.91
C HIS A 337 -6.19 9.19 -16.42
N ARG A 338 -6.67 7.98 -16.06
CA ARG A 338 -5.82 6.92 -15.47
C ARG A 338 -4.70 6.47 -16.41
N THR A 339 -4.94 6.49 -17.71
CA THR A 339 -3.96 6.22 -18.78
C THR A 339 -2.73 7.13 -18.70
N LEU A 340 -2.88 8.38 -18.25
CA LEU A 340 -1.77 9.31 -18.06
C LEU A 340 -0.92 8.91 -16.86
N LEU A 341 -1.56 8.41 -15.80
CA LEU A 341 -0.90 7.97 -14.56
C LEU A 341 -0.09 6.68 -14.76
N THR A 342 -0.42 5.89 -15.78
CA THR A 342 0.33 4.70 -16.18
C THR A 342 1.30 4.96 -17.32
N GLY A 343 1.32 6.17 -17.89
CA GLY A 343 2.10 6.51 -19.08
C GLY A 343 1.64 5.81 -20.36
N ALA A 344 0.46 5.19 -20.35
CA ALA A 344 -0.09 4.46 -21.51
C ALA A 344 -0.49 5.42 -22.63
N GLU A 345 -0.98 6.61 -22.26
CA GLU A 345 -1.31 7.67 -23.19
C GLU A 345 -0.67 8.98 -22.74
N PRO A 346 -0.30 9.86 -23.69
CA PRO A 346 0.19 11.19 -23.40
C PRO A 346 -0.96 12.20 -23.21
N PRO A 347 -0.79 13.26 -22.40
CA PRO A 347 -1.84 14.26 -22.18
C PRO A 347 -2.15 14.98 -23.48
N SER A 348 -3.41 15.16 -23.84
CA SER A 348 -3.82 15.90 -25.04
C SER A 348 -4.54 17.20 -24.69
N ARG A 349 -5.12 17.27 -23.48
CA ARG A 349 -5.90 18.40 -22.99
C ARG A 349 -5.61 18.63 -21.51
N VAL A 350 -5.32 19.86 -21.14
CA VAL A 350 -5.12 20.27 -19.75
C VAL A 350 -5.96 21.49 -19.49
N THR A 351 -6.80 21.43 -18.46
CA THR A 351 -7.71 22.51 -18.09
C THR A 351 -7.33 23.05 -16.71
N HIS A 352 -7.35 24.37 -16.57
CA HIS A 352 -7.38 25.05 -15.28
C HIS A 352 -8.76 25.68 -15.13
N ASP A 353 -9.62 25.04 -14.34
CA ASP A 353 -11.01 25.42 -14.18
C ASP A 353 -11.16 26.76 -13.43
N HIS A 354 -12.33 27.40 -13.57
CA HIS A 354 -12.62 28.68 -12.92
C HIS A 354 -12.60 28.60 -11.39
N ASP A 355 -12.91 27.44 -10.83
CA ASP A 355 -12.88 27.14 -9.40
C ASP A 355 -11.49 26.71 -8.90
N GLY A 356 -10.48 26.74 -9.78
CA GLY A 356 -9.09 26.46 -9.45
C GLY A 356 -8.70 24.98 -9.50
N TRP A 357 -9.59 24.08 -9.96
CA TRP A 357 -9.20 22.69 -10.22
C TRP A 357 -8.34 22.58 -11.48
N TRP A 358 -7.44 21.61 -11.45
CA TRP A 358 -6.67 21.21 -12.62
C TRP A 358 -7.18 19.88 -13.14
N GLN A 359 -7.31 19.76 -14.46
CA GLN A 359 -7.64 18.52 -15.14
C GLN A 359 -6.61 18.21 -16.24
N ALA A 360 -6.25 16.94 -16.42
CA ALA A 360 -5.38 16.48 -17.49
C ALA A 360 -5.95 15.21 -18.14
N LEU A 361 -6.25 15.28 -19.42
CA LEU A 361 -6.96 14.24 -20.16
C LEU A 361 -6.11 13.80 -21.35
N ASP A 362 -6.18 12.53 -21.71
CA ASP A 362 -5.71 12.01 -22.98
C ASP A 362 -6.78 12.16 -24.09
N ALA A 363 -6.44 11.81 -25.34
CA ALA A 363 -7.33 11.97 -26.49
C ALA A 363 -8.29 10.79 -26.75
N VAL A 364 -8.09 9.66 -26.08
CA VAL A 364 -8.74 8.36 -26.39
C VAL A 364 -9.73 7.90 -25.33
N SER A 365 -9.58 8.32 -24.08
CA SER A 365 -10.44 7.94 -22.97
C SER A 365 -11.68 8.85 -22.88
N PRO A 366 -12.85 8.32 -22.48
CA PRO A 366 -14.04 9.13 -22.25
C PRO A 366 -13.84 10.14 -21.11
N ILE A 367 -14.43 11.33 -21.26
CA ILE A 367 -14.44 12.38 -20.22
C ILE A 367 -15.55 12.05 -19.22
N GLU A 368 -15.37 10.97 -18.46
CA GLU A 368 -16.29 10.52 -17.42
C GLU A 368 -15.49 10.21 -16.14
N PRO A 369 -16.06 10.45 -14.93
CA PRO A 369 -15.34 10.30 -13.67
C PRO A 369 -14.72 8.91 -13.44
N GLU A 370 -15.29 7.87 -14.04
CA GLU A 370 -14.81 6.49 -13.93
C GLU A 370 -13.48 6.22 -14.66
N TYR A 371 -13.08 7.08 -15.61
CA TYR A 371 -11.78 7.02 -16.31
C TYR A 371 -10.75 7.97 -15.70
N ALA A 372 -11.16 8.79 -14.74
CA ALA A 372 -10.31 9.77 -14.08
C ALA A 372 -9.95 9.34 -12.64
N ALA A 373 -8.91 9.99 -12.09
CA ALA A 373 -8.52 9.92 -10.70
C ALA A 373 -7.87 11.24 -10.27
N VAL A 374 -7.96 11.59 -8.99
CA VAL A 374 -7.19 12.70 -8.43
C VAL A 374 -5.76 12.23 -8.17
N ALA A 375 -4.78 12.95 -8.70
CA ALA A 375 -3.36 12.66 -8.57
C ALA A 375 -2.57 13.92 -8.20
N CYS A 376 -1.31 13.73 -7.80
CA CYS A 376 -0.35 14.83 -7.65
C CYS A 376 0.17 15.30 -9.01
N MET A 377 0.10 16.60 -9.30
CA MET A 377 0.57 17.21 -10.54
C MET A 377 2.06 16.94 -10.79
N MET A 378 2.90 16.96 -9.74
CA MET A 378 4.33 16.68 -9.90
C MET A 378 4.61 15.27 -10.39
N CYS A 379 3.83 14.27 -9.95
CA CYS A 379 4.02 12.91 -10.44
C CYS A 379 3.48 12.71 -11.86
N LEU A 380 2.51 13.53 -12.28
CA LEU A 380 2.12 13.58 -13.68
C LEU A 380 3.22 14.20 -14.54
N ILE A 381 3.94 15.22 -14.03
CA ILE A 381 5.09 15.85 -14.71
C ILE A 381 6.30 14.91 -14.78
N GLU A 382 6.54 14.07 -13.76
CA GLU A 382 7.58 13.05 -13.80
C GLU A 382 7.37 12.08 -14.98
N LEU A 383 6.11 11.74 -15.29
CA LEU A 383 5.75 10.89 -16.43
C LEU A 383 5.65 11.68 -17.75
N HIS A 384 5.18 12.91 -17.69
CA HIS A 384 4.93 13.79 -18.83
C HIS A 384 5.58 15.17 -18.61
N PRO A 385 6.91 15.29 -18.77
CA PRO A 385 7.66 16.51 -18.43
C PRO A 385 7.19 17.77 -19.16
N GLU A 386 6.54 17.63 -20.31
CA GLU A 386 5.97 18.74 -21.06
C GLU A 386 4.87 19.51 -20.31
N LEU A 387 4.26 18.90 -19.29
CA LEU A 387 3.19 19.52 -18.51
C LEU A 387 3.73 20.68 -17.68
N ALA A 388 5.01 20.65 -17.28
CA ALA A 388 5.63 21.72 -16.50
C ALA A 388 5.52 23.11 -17.17
N ALA A 389 5.47 23.13 -18.51
CA ALA A 389 5.31 24.36 -19.29
C ALA A 389 3.91 25.00 -19.17
N LEU A 390 2.96 24.37 -18.49
CA LEU A 390 1.59 24.84 -18.32
C LEU A 390 1.29 25.43 -16.93
N ALA A 391 2.30 25.58 -16.06
CA ALA A 391 2.12 26.16 -14.73
C ALA A 391 1.58 27.60 -14.76
N ASP A 392 1.76 28.31 -15.87
CA ASP A 392 1.27 29.66 -16.12
C ASP A 392 -0.11 29.70 -16.81
N LEU A 393 -0.79 28.56 -17.00
CA LEU A 393 -2.13 28.51 -17.57
C LEU A 393 -3.13 29.19 -16.60
N PRO A 394 -3.84 30.26 -17.01
CA PRO A 394 -4.77 30.96 -16.12
C PRO A 394 -6.02 30.13 -15.79
N PRO A 395 -6.70 30.37 -14.65
CA PRO A 395 -8.04 29.83 -14.41
C PRO A 395 -9.01 30.21 -15.54
N GLY A 396 -9.90 29.30 -15.93
CA GLY A 396 -10.82 29.44 -17.06
C GLY A 396 -10.20 29.17 -18.43
N TRP A 397 -9.00 28.56 -18.46
CA TRP A 397 -8.30 28.24 -19.71
C TRP A 397 -8.07 26.75 -19.89
N VAL A 398 -8.00 26.35 -21.16
CA VAL A 398 -7.63 25.02 -21.60
C VAL A 398 -6.41 25.11 -22.52
N ALA A 399 -5.51 24.14 -22.39
CA ALA A 399 -4.40 23.90 -23.29
C ALA A 399 -4.62 22.54 -23.99
N GLU A 400 -4.76 22.55 -25.32
CA GLU A 400 -4.97 21.34 -26.12
C GLU A 400 -3.84 21.14 -27.13
N ARG A 401 -3.55 19.88 -27.49
CA ARG A 401 -2.65 19.53 -28.58
C ARG A 401 -3.19 18.37 -29.40
N GLU A 402 -2.97 18.41 -30.70
CA GLU A 402 -3.48 17.40 -31.65
C GLU A 402 -2.78 16.04 -31.49
N LYS A 403 -1.50 16.05 -31.11
CA LYS A 403 -0.68 14.84 -31.00
C LYS A 403 0.48 15.05 -30.01
N PRO A 404 1.11 13.95 -29.56
CA PRO A 404 2.22 14.03 -28.61
C PRO A 404 3.39 14.84 -29.20
N GLY A 405 3.96 15.74 -28.39
CA GLY A 405 5.04 16.62 -28.81
C GLY A 405 4.65 17.80 -29.71
N ALA A 406 3.37 17.95 -30.10
CA ALA A 406 2.89 19.18 -30.73
C ALA A 406 2.81 20.34 -29.71
N PRO A 407 2.98 21.60 -30.14
CA PRO A 407 2.82 22.74 -29.24
C PRO A 407 1.39 22.84 -28.71
N TRP A 408 1.26 23.25 -27.45
CA TRP A 408 -0.02 23.52 -26.81
C TRP A 408 -0.71 24.73 -27.45
N THR A 409 -1.98 24.56 -27.84
CA THR A 409 -2.89 25.64 -28.22
C THR A 409 -3.69 26.01 -26.98
N ARG A 410 -3.55 27.26 -26.53
CA ARG A 410 -4.22 27.76 -25.33
C ARG A 410 -5.42 28.62 -25.71
N SER A 411 -6.57 28.37 -25.09
CA SER A 411 -7.79 29.15 -25.28
C SER A 411 -8.57 29.26 -23.99
N GLU A 412 -9.29 30.37 -23.83
CA GLU A 412 -10.32 30.52 -22.80
C GLU A 412 -11.53 29.64 -23.12
N PHE A 413 -12.18 29.08 -22.11
CA PHE A 413 -13.43 28.34 -22.27
C PHE A 413 -14.50 28.91 -21.33
N GLU A 414 -15.75 28.95 -21.77
CA GLU A 414 -16.88 29.32 -20.92
C GLU A 414 -17.39 28.07 -20.20
N GLN A 415 -17.61 28.16 -18.89
CA GLN A 415 -18.23 27.07 -18.12
C GLN A 415 -19.74 27.09 -18.45
N GLU A 416 -20.28 26.02 -19.04
CA GLU A 416 -21.73 25.89 -19.17
C GLU A 416 -22.34 25.81 -17.75
N GLU A 417 -23.31 26.68 -17.44
CA GLU A 417 -24.04 26.62 -16.17
C GLU A 417 -24.76 25.26 -16.08
N GLU A 418 -24.28 24.35 -15.23
CA GLU A 418 -25.05 23.15 -14.86
C GLU A 418 -26.28 23.62 -14.05
N ASP A 419 -27.44 23.60 -14.71
CA ASP A 419 -28.75 23.80 -14.07
C ASP A 419 -28.91 22.85 -12.86
N ALA A 420 -29.31 23.45 -11.72
CA ALA A 420 -29.38 22.91 -10.37
C ALA A 420 -30.17 21.60 -10.14
#